data_AF-A7MDR0-F1
#
_entry.id   AF-A7MDR0-F1
#
_cell.length_a   1.000
_cell.length_b   1.000
_cell.length_c   1.000
_cell.angle_alpha   90.00
_cell.angle_beta   90.00
_cell.angle_gamma   90.00
#
_symmetry.space_group_name_H-M   'P 1'
#
loop_
_entity.id
_entity.type
_entity.pdbx_description
1 polymer ?
#
loop_
_entity_poly.entity_id
_entity_poly.type
_entity_poly.pdbx_seq_one_letter_code
_entity_poly.pdbx_strand_id
1 'polypeptide(L)' 'MSSQYKSLIEARNQWERDIKMYKEFLQGETKTFEGRYGAEEYISMAKNRLNDINLKLKEIEQESLTDAL' A
#
# COMPACT_ATOMS: atom_id res chain seq x y z
N MET A 1 -5.26 18.72 -8.90
CA MET A 1 -4.65 17.39 -8.77
C MET A 1 -5.06 16.52 -9.95
N SER A 2 -4.09 15.87 -10.59
CA SER A 2 -4.30 15.02 -11.77
C SER A 2 -5.17 13.79 -11.44
N SER A 3 -5.83 13.21 -12.46
CA SER A 3 -6.56 11.94 -12.34
C SER A 3 -5.66 10.82 -11.78
N GLN A 4 -4.40 10.81 -12.23
CA GLN A 4 -3.37 9.88 -11.76
C GLN A 4 -3.09 10.01 -10.26
N TYR A 5 -2.99 11.23 -9.71
CA TYR A 5 -2.79 11.42 -8.27
C TYR A 5 -3.94 10.81 -7.46
N LYS A 6 -5.18 11.03 -7.88
CA LYS A 6 -6.36 10.45 -7.21
C LYS A 6 -6.32 8.91 -7.22
N SER A 7 -6.03 8.30 -8.37
CA SER A 7 -5.89 6.84 -8.49
C SER A 7 -4.78 6.27 -7.60
N LEU A 8 -3.66 6.98 -7.45
CA LEU A 8 -2.56 6.56 -6.57
C LEU A 8 -2.97 6.63 -5.09
N ILE A 9 -3.69 7.66 -4.67
CA ILE A 9 -4.22 7.77 -3.30
C ILE A 9 -5.23 6.64 -3.00
N GLU A 10 -6.14 6.35 -3.93
CA GLU A 10 -7.10 5.26 -3.78
C GLU A 10 -6.40 3.90 -3.67
N ALA A 11 -5.42 3.64 -4.53
CA ALA A 11 -4.61 2.43 -4.48
C ALA A 11 -3.83 2.32 -3.15
N ARG A 12 -3.21 3.41 -2.69
CA ARG A 12 -2.52 3.47 -1.39
C ARG A 12 -3.45 3.04 -0.25
N ASN A 13 -4.63 3.65 -0.19
CA ASN A 13 -5.61 3.38 0.85
C ASN A 13 -6.12 1.93 0.79
N GLN A 14 -6.21 1.33 -0.39
CA GLN A 14 -6.57 -0.08 -0.54
C GLN A 14 -5.48 -1.00 0.03
N TRP A 15 -4.22 -0.79 -0.34
CA TRP A 15 -3.10 -1.59 0.19
C TRP A 15 -2.96 -1.47 1.70
N GLU A 16 -3.17 -0.28 2.27
CA GLU A 16 -3.17 -0.09 3.73
C GLU A 16 -4.28 -0.89 4.42
N ARG A 17 -5.49 -0.91 3.83
CA ARG A 17 -6.62 -1.71 4.32
C ARG A 17 -6.31 -3.20 4.25
N ASP A 18 -5.75 -3.66 3.14
CA ASP A 18 -5.42 -5.08 2.96
C ASP A 18 -4.33 -5.51 3.95
N ILE A 19 -3.27 -4.71 4.13
CA ILE A 19 -2.25 -4.97 5.15
C ILE A 19 -2.86 -5.07 6.54
N LYS A 20 -3.79 -4.16 6.89
CA LYS A 20 -4.48 -4.20 8.18
C LYS A 20 -5.27 -5.49 8.35
N MET A 21 -6.09 -5.86 7.36
CA MET A 21 -6.88 -7.08 7.36
C MET A 21 -6.01 -8.33 7.53
N TYR A 22 -4.89 -8.44 6.81
CA TYR A 22 -4.00 -9.59 6.94
C TYR A 22 -3.24 -9.62 8.27
N LYS A 23 -2.92 -8.47 8.87
CA LYS A 23 -2.38 -8.41 10.24
C LYS A 23 -3.40 -8.85 11.28
N GLU A 24 -4.66 -8.41 11.15
CA GLU A 24 -5.76 -8.85 12.00
C GLU A 24 -6.02 -10.34 11.82
N PHE A 25 -5.99 -10.83 10.58
CA PHE A 25 -5.98 -12.25 10.30
C PHE A 25 -4.88 -12.89 11.12
N LEU A 26 -3.59 -12.53 10.96
CA LEU A 26 -2.44 -13.12 11.68
C LEU A 26 -2.55 -13.15 13.21
N GLN A 27 -3.32 -12.24 13.84
CA GLN A 27 -3.55 -12.20 15.29
C GLN A 27 -4.56 -13.24 15.80
N GLY A 28 -5.41 -13.80 14.93
CA GLY A 28 -6.42 -14.80 15.35
C GLY A 28 -5.83 -16.14 15.79
N GLU A 29 -6.51 -16.84 16.69
CA GLU A 29 -5.97 -18.00 17.43
C GLU A 29 -5.68 -19.25 16.59
N THR A 30 -6.43 -19.49 15.50
CA THR A 30 -6.30 -20.71 14.70
C THR A 30 -5.96 -20.39 13.24
N LYS A 31 -4.82 -20.90 12.75
CA LYS A 31 -4.37 -20.79 11.35
C LYS A 31 -3.55 -22.01 10.97
N THR A 32 -3.70 -22.45 9.73
CA THR A 32 -2.75 -23.39 9.15
C THR A 32 -1.40 -22.69 8.93
N PHE A 33 -0.34 -23.48 8.80
CA PHE A 33 0.99 -22.97 8.45
C PHE A 33 0.95 -22.21 7.12
N GLU A 34 0.28 -22.78 6.11
CA GLU A 34 0.12 -22.17 4.80
C GLU A 34 -0.67 -20.85 4.87
N GLY A 35 -1.68 -20.78 5.73
CA GLY A 35 -2.45 -19.56 5.96
C GLY A 35 -1.59 -18.44 6.56
N ARG A 36 -0.75 -18.76 7.55
CA ARG A 36 0.19 -17.80 8.14
C ARG A 36 1.21 -17.33 7.09
N TYR A 37 1.86 -18.27 6.41
CA TYR A 37 2.88 -17.97 5.42
C TYR A 37 2.33 -17.11 4.27
N GLY A 38 1.18 -17.49 3.72
CA GLY A 38 0.54 -16.72 2.65
C GLY A 38 0.15 -15.30 3.08
N ALA A 39 -0.28 -15.11 4.33
CA ALA A 39 -0.59 -13.79 4.87
C ALA A 39 0.68 -12.92 5.04
N GLU A 40 1.78 -13.51 5.51
CA GLU A 40 3.06 -12.80 5.67
C GLU A 40 3.65 -12.39 4.31
N GLU A 41 3.63 -13.29 3.32
CA GLU A 41 4.06 -13.00 1.94
C GLU A 41 3.20 -11.90 1.31
N TYR A 42 1.88 -11.97 1.47
CA TYR A 42 0.98 -10.93 0.97
C TYR A 42 1.29 -9.57 1.61
N ILE A 43 1.48 -9.51 2.94
CA ILE A 43 1.84 -8.27 3.63
C ILE A 43 3.17 -7.72 3.10
N SER A 44 4.15 -8.58 2.86
CA SER A 44 5.46 -8.18 2.31
C SER A 44 5.32 -7.52 0.94
N MET A 45 4.59 -8.18 0.03
CA MET A 45 4.30 -7.65 -1.31
C MET A 45 3.51 -6.34 -1.26
N ALA A 46 2.46 -6.28 -0.43
CA ALA A 46 1.64 -5.08 -0.28
C ALA A 46 2.45 -3.89 0.25
N LYS A 47 3.38 -4.12 1.19
CA LYS A 47 4.30 -3.07 1.68
C LYS A 47 5.22 -2.54 0.59
N ASN A 48 5.76 -3.42 -0.25
CA ASN A 48 6.58 -2.99 -1.38
C ASN A 48 5.77 -2.13 -2.34
N ARG A 49 4.54 -2.56 -2.68
CA ARG A 49 3.66 -1.79 -3.55
C ARG A 49 3.27 -0.44 -2.95
N LEU A 50 3.04 -0.39 -1.65
CA LEU A 50 2.76 0.85 -0.92
C LEU A 50 3.94 1.82 -0.98
N ASN A 51 5.17 1.30 -0.85
CA ASN A 51 6.38 2.11 -0.98
C ASN A 51 6.51 2.72 -2.38
N ASP A 52 6.31 1.94 -3.44
CA ASP A 52 6.34 2.41 -4.83
C ASP A 52 5.32 3.54 -5.06
N ILE A 53 4.09 3.36 -4.56
CA ILE A 53 3.03 4.37 -4.67
C ILE A 53 3.43 5.64 -3.93
N ASN A 54 3.98 5.53 -2.73
CA ASN A 54 4.41 6.68 -1.94
C ASN A 54 5.57 7.44 -2.59
N LEU A 55 6.52 6.73 -3.23
CA LEU A 55 7.56 7.37 -4.03
C LEU A 55 6.95 8.14 -5.21
N LYS A 56 6.01 7.51 -5.93
CA LYS A 56 5.38 8.17 -7.09
C LYS A 56 4.55 9.40 -6.72
N LEU A 57 3.86 9.35 -5.58
CA LEU A 57 3.12 10.50 -5.06
C LEU A 57 4.06 11.67 -4.73
N LYS A 58 5.23 11.40 -4.11
CA LYS A 58 6.24 12.41 -3.82
C LYS A 58 6.81 13.05 -5.09
N GLU A 59 7.07 12.25 -6.13
CA GLU A 59 7.51 12.76 -7.43
C GLU A 59 6.50 13.75 -8.02
N ILE A 60 5.21 13.39 -8.04
CA ILE A 60 4.14 14.26 -8.55
C ILE A 60 4.02 15.55 -7.72
N GLU A 61 4.16 15.45 -6.40
CA GLU A 61 4.15 16.63 -5.52
C GLU A 61 5.32 17.57 -5.82
N GLN A 62 6.52 17.04 -6.04
CA GLN A 62 7.70 17.83 -6.42
C GLN A 62 7.58 18.47 -7.81
N GLU A 63 7.07 17.72 -8.81
CA GLU A 63 6.77 18.25 -10.14
C GLU A 63 5.79 19.44 -10.03
N SER A 64 4.71 19.28 -9.26
CA SER A 64 3.71 20.34 -9.08
C SER A 64 4.23 21.60 -8.38
N LEU A 65 5.23 21.46 -7.50
CA LEU A 65 5.89 22.60 -6.84
C LEU A 65 6.87 23.31 -7.79
N THR A 66 7.51 22.55 -8.67
CA THR A 66 8.46 23.09 -9.65
C THR A 66 7.73 23.83 -10.77
N ASP A 67 6.57 23.33 -11.21
CA ASP A 67 5.71 23.99 -12.20
C ASP A 67 5.04 25.27 -11.66
N ALA A 68 5.00 25.46 -10.34
CA ALA A 68 4.38 26.62 -9.70
C ALA A 68 5.36 27.79 -9.46
N LEU A 69 6.66 27.60 -9.72
CA LEU A 69 7.74 28.59 -9.60
C LEU A 69 8.08 29.21 -10.96
#